data_AF-M0JKM8-F1
#
_entry.id   AF-M0JKM8-F1
#
_cell.length_a   1.000
_cell.length_b   1.000
_cell.length_c   1.000
_cell.angle_alpha   90.00
_cell.angle_beta   90.00
_cell.angle_gamma   90.00
#
_symmetry.space_group_name_H-M   'P 1'
#
loop_
_entity.id
_entity.type
_entity.pdbx_description
1 polymer ?
#
loop_
_entity_poly.entity_id
_entity_poly.type
_entity_poly.pdbx_seq_one_letter_code
_entity_poly.pdbx_strand_id
1 'polypeptide(L)'
;MESIPTRSYSNKKALALSRLESGKGIELAIKAMPEVLEEHPEAELVIVGDGSLRDDLERLCRKLGVKSHVDFKGRVPHDRVQDFYANSQVFLSLQQVSNVGNTLIEAMYTASCIITINNGGTGELISDDKNGMLIPTHDMQLNLTSKIIEALHTPSKCAELGENAYQSAQEEIPTWEERMDQEITTVNQIVNEN
;
A
#
# COMPACT_ATOMS: atom_id res chain seq x y z
N MET A 1 24.76 -2.59 2.82
CA MET A 1 23.57 -1.79 2.50
C MET A 1 23.27 -1.97 1.03
N GLU A 2 22.14 -2.61 0.72
CA GLU A 2 21.60 -2.60 -0.62
C GLU A 2 21.20 -1.16 -1.01
N SER A 3 21.42 -0.79 -2.26
CA SER A 3 21.03 0.52 -2.79
C SER A 3 19.52 0.67 -2.86
N ILE A 4 18.99 1.85 -2.57
CA ILE A 4 17.55 2.14 -2.67
C ILE A 4 17.04 1.79 -4.08
N PRO A 5 15.94 1.01 -4.19
CA PRO A 5 15.36 0.67 -5.49
C PRO A 5 14.95 1.90 -6.30
N THR A 6 15.27 1.90 -7.60
CA THR A 6 14.86 2.97 -8.51
C THR A 6 13.37 2.84 -8.86
N ARG A 7 12.62 3.96 -8.81
CA ARG A 7 11.19 4.01 -9.14
C ARG A 7 10.73 5.38 -9.63
N SER A 8 9.50 5.44 -10.13
CA SER A 8 8.87 6.68 -10.59
C SER A 8 7.94 7.27 -9.54
N TYR A 9 8.23 8.51 -9.09
CA TYR A 9 7.38 9.28 -8.17
C TYR A 9 6.53 10.36 -8.85
N SER A 10 6.47 10.41 -10.19
CA SER A 10 5.82 11.51 -10.92
C SER A 10 4.85 11.07 -12.03
N ASN A 11 4.53 9.78 -12.11
CA ASN A 11 3.71 9.22 -13.20
C ASN A 11 2.21 9.19 -12.91
N LYS A 12 1.77 9.75 -11.77
CA LYS A 12 0.37 9.90 -11.38
C LYS A 12 -0.42 8.59 -11.20
N LYS A 13 0.29 7.49 -10.94
CA LYS A 13 -0.30 6.16 -10.72
C LYS A 13 -0.40 5.84 -9.23
N ALA A 14 -1.62 5.52 -8.79
CA ALA A 14 -1.87 4.89 -7.50
C ALA A 14 -2.01 3.38 -7.68
N LEU A 15 -1.28 2.60 -6.88
CA LEU A 15 -1.34 1.15 -6.89
C LEU A 15 -2.13 0.63 -5.69
N ALA A 16 -3.07 -0.27 -5.93
CA ALA A 16 -3.65 -1.12 -4.89
C ALA A 16 -3.37 -2.59 -5.24
N LEU A 17 -2.71 -3.31 -4.33
CA LEU A 17 -2.34 -4.71 -4.53
C LEU A 17 -2.91 -5.58 -3.42
N SER A 18 -3.92 -6.40 -3.74
CA SER A 18 -4.53 -7.33 -2.78
C SER A 18 -5.49 -8.31 -3.47
N ARG A 19 -5.99 -9.31 -2.72
CA ARG A 19 -7.18 -10.05 -3.16
C ARG A 19 -8.38 -9.12 -3.26
N LEU A 20 -9.26 -9.32 -4.23
CA LEU A 20 -10.49 -8.52 -4.37
C LEU A 20 -11.61 -9.12 -3.53
N GLU A 21 -11.51 -8.92 -2.22
CA GLU A 21 -12.41 -9.47 -1.21
C GLU A 21 -12.80 -8.40 -0.18
N SER A 22 -13.83 -8.71 0.61
CA SER A 22 -14.30 -7.79 1.66
C SER A 22 -13.18 -7.45 2.66
N GLY A 23 -13.17 -6.21 3.14
CA GLY A 23 -12.17 -5.70 4.08
C GLY A 23 -10.81 -5.32 3.47
N LYS A 24 -10.63 -5.45 2.15
CA LYS A 24 -9.39 -5.05 1.44
C LYS A 24 -9.37 -3.59 0.98
N GLY A 25 -10.51 -2.88 1.10
CA GLY A 25 -10.58 -1.44 0.91
C GLY A 25 -10.46 -0.96 -0.54
N ILE A 26 -10.45 -1.84 -1.54
CA ILE A 26 -10.38 -1.45 -2.97
C ILE A 26 -11.56 -0.54 -3.37
N GLU A 27 -12.73 -0.76 -2.78
CA GLU A 27 -13.90 0.10 -2.97
C GLU A 27 -13.63 1.55 -2.54
N LEU A 28 -12.85 1.78 -1.48
CA LEU A 28 -12.49 3.11 -1.01
C LEU A 28 -11.61 3.83 -2.04
N ALA A 29 -10.61 3.14 -2.60
CA ALA A 29 -9.76 3.71 -3.65
C ALA A 29 -10.59 4.10 -4.89
N ILE A 30 -11.50 3.23 -5.33
CA ILE A 30 -12.37 3.54 -6.48
C ILE A 30 -13.29 4.73 -6.19
N LYS A 31 -13.84 4.83 -4.97
CA LYS A 31 -14.70 5.95 -4.56
C LYS A 31 -13.96 7.27 -4.41
N ALA A 32 -12.65 7.25 -4.16
CA ALA A 32 -11.82 8.45 -4.12
C ALA A 32 -11.55 9.03 -5.51
N MET A 33 -11.59 8.20 -6.57
CA MET A 33 -11.18 8.60 -7.92
C MET A 33 -11.92 9.82 -8.51
N PRO A 34 -13.25 10.01 -8.35
CA PRO A 34 -13.92 11.17 -8.91
C PRO A 34 -13.27 12.50 -8.49
N GLU A 35 -13.07 12.71 -7.19
CA GLU A 35 -12.44 13.91 -6.63
C GLU A 35 -10.95 13.99 -7.00
N VAL A 36 -10.24 12.86 -7.00
CA VAL A 36 -8.84 12.81 -7.45
C VAL A 36 -8.71 13.27 -8.91
N LEU A 37 -9.64 12.88 -9.78
CA LEU A 37 -9.64 13.22 -11.20
C LEU A 37 -10.04 14.67 -11.49
N GLU A 38 -10.73 15.34 -10.56
CA GLU A 38 -10.99 16.78 -10.65
C GLU A 38 -9.69 17.59 -10.54
N GLU A 39 -8.77 17.17 -9.67
CA GLU A 39 -7.46 17.82 -9.47
C GLU A 39 -6.35 17.28 -10.39
N HIS A 40 -6.40 15.98 -10.71
CA HIS A 40 -5.43 15.26 -11.56
C HIS A 40 -6.14 14.43 -12.62
N PRO A 41 -6.60 15.04 -13.73
CA PRO A 41 -7.34 14.34 -14.79
C PRO A 41 -6.57 13.19 -15.45
N GLU A 42 -5.25 13.17 -15.36
CA GLU A 42 -4.36 12.13 -15.87
C GLU A 42 -4.14 10.96 -14.90
N ALA A 43 -4.68 11.03 -13.68
CA ALA A 43 -4.45 10.01 -12.66
C ALA A 43 -5.00 8.64 -13.08
N GLU A 44 -4.27 7.59 -12.70
CA GLU A 44 -4.67 6.20 -12.91
C GLU A 44 -4.63 5.44 -11.58
N LEU A 45 -5.65 4.61 -11.35
CA LEU A 45 -5.67 3.61 -10.29
C LEU A 45 -5.40 2.23 -10.90
N VAL A 46 -4.25 1.66 -10.55
CA VAL A 46 -3.85 0.31 -10.96
C VAL A 46 -4.20 -0.66 -9.84
N ILE A 47 -5.03 -1.66 -10.16
CA ILE A 47 -5.48 -2.68 -9.22
C ILE A 47 -4.87 -4.01 -9.63
N VAL A 48 -4.01 -4.56 -8.78
CA VAL A 48 -3.34 -5.85 -8.97
C VAL A 48 -3.92 -6.87 -7.98
N GLY A 49 -4.30 -8.01 -8.51
CA GLY A 49 -4.98 -9.08 -7.78
C GLY A 49 -6.36 -9.38 -8.35
N ASP A 50 -7.00 -10.38 -7.74
CA ASP A 50 -8.27 -10.92 -8.20
C ASP A 50 -9.07 -11.48 -7.01
N GLY A 51 -10.36 -11.75 -7.21
CA GLY A 51 -11.23 -12.23 -6.15
C GLY A 51 -12.71 -12.10 -6.46
N SER A 52 -13.54 -12.56 -5.53
CA SER A 52 -14.99 -12.65 -5.70
C SER A 52 -15.66 -11.30 -5.99
N LEU A 53 -15.07 -10.18 -5.56
CA LEU A 53 -15.65 -8.85 -5.73
C LEU A 53 -15.27 -8.17 -7.05
N ARG A 54 -14.52 -8.81 -7.94
CA ARG A 54 -14.02 -8.16 -9.17
C ARG A 54 -15.14 -7.53 -10.00
N ASP A 55 -16.17 -8.29 -10.32
CA ASP A 55 -17.27 -7.82 -11.17
C ASP A 55 -18.03 -6.64 -10.53
N ASP A 56 -18.14 -6.64 -9.21
CA ASP A 56 -18.82 -5.61 -8.42
C ASP A 56 -18.03 -4.31 -8.43
N LEU A 57 -16.70 -4.41 -8.26
CA LEU A 57 -15.78 -3.27 -8.32
C LEU A 57 -15.75 -2.66 -9.74
N GLU A 58 -15.75 -3.48 -10.79
CA GLU A 58 -15.83 -2.98 -12.16
C GLU A 58 -17.18 -2.29 -12.46
N ARG A 59 -18.29 -2.81 -11.91
CA ARG A 59 -19.60 -2.13 -11.98
C ARG A 59 -19.58 -0.80 -11.24
N LEU A 60 -18.93 -0.73 -10.09
CA LEU A 60 -18.76 0.52 -9.34
C LEU A 60 -17.98 1.56 -10.17
N CYS A 61 -16.88 1.17 -10.81
CA CYS A 61 -16.13 2.08 -11.69
C CYS A 61 -17.00 2.65 -12.82
N ARG A 62 -17.85 1.82 -13.44
CA ARG A 62 -18.80 2.27 -14.47
C ARG A 62 -19.85 3.23 -13.89
N LYS A 63 -20.40 2.92 -12.73
CA LYS A 63 -21.40 3.76 -12.03
C LYS A 63 -20.84 5.15 -11.70
N LEU A 64 -19.58 5.22 -11.29
CA LEU A 64 -18.90 6.47 -10.93
C LEU A 64 -18.28 7.19 -12.14
N GLY A 65 -18.33 6.61 -13.34
CA GLY A 65 -17.75 7.22 -14.55
C GLY A 65 -16.22 7.16 -14.63
N VAL A 66 -15.54 6.41 -13.76
CA VAL A 66 -14.06 6.38 -13.66
C VAL A 66 -13.42 5.17 -14.35
N LYS A 67 -14.18 4.35 -15.09
CA LYS A 67 -13.70 3.07 -15.64
C LYS A 67 -12.47 3.22 -16.57
N SER A 68 -12.31 4.35 -17.27
CA SER A 68 -11.13 4.63 -18.11
C SER A 68 -9.86 4.91 -17.31
N HIS A 69 -9.99 5.28 -16.03
CA HIS A 69 -8.88 5.60 -15.13
C HIS A 69 -8.56 4.47 -14.15
N VAL A 70 -9.29 3.35 -14.21
CA VAL A 70 -9.08 2.20 -13.34
C VAL A 70 -8.72 0.96 -14.16
N ASP A 71 -7.49 0.48 -13.96
CA ASP A 71 -6.91 -0.66 -14.66
C ASP A 71 -6.82 -1.88 -13.73
N PHE A 72 -7.62 -2.90 -14.00
CA PHE A 72 -7.64 -4.14 -13.24
C PHE A 72 -6.75 -5.19 -13.91
N LYS A 73 -5.53 -5.36 -13.39
CA LYS A 73 -4.51 -6.27 -13.94
C LYS A 73 -4.78 -7.75 -13.69
N GLY A 74 -5.64 -8.08 -12.72
CA GLY A 74 -5.86 -9.47 -12.32
C GLY A 74 -4.67 -10.04 -11.54
N ARG A 75 -4.59 -11.37 -11.44
CA ARG A 75 -3.44 -12.03 -10.80
C ARG A 75 -2.21 -11.87 -11.66
N VAL A 76 -1.10 -11.49 -11.04
CA VAL A 76 0.20 -11.38 -11.69
C VAL A 76 1.19 -12.35 -11.03
N PRO A 77 2.14 -12.91 -11.80
CA PRO A 77 3.26 -13.66 -11.23
C PRO A 77 4.04 -12.83 -10.20
N HIS A 78 4.53 -13.48 -9.14
CA HIS A 78 5.16 -12.79 -8.01
C HIS A 78 6.44 -12.03 -8.42
N ASP A 79 7.22 -12.58 -9.34
CA ASP A 79 8.42 -11.95 -9.92
C ASP A 79 8.12 -10.66 -10.72
N ARG A 80 6.86 -10.44 -11.09
CA ARG A 80 6.38 -9.22 -11.76
C ARG A 80 5.77 -8.19 -10.82
N VAL A 81 5.53 -8.52 -9.56
CA VAL A 81 4.89 -7.62 -8.58
C VAL A 81 5.74 -6.36 -8.34
N GLN A 82 7.06 -6.52 -8.25
CA GLN A 82 8.00 -5.41 -8.07
C GLN A 82 7.87 -4.33 -9.14
N ASP A 83 7.53 -4.71 -10.39
CA ASP A 83 7.37 -3.74 -11.48
C ASP A 83 6.21 -2.79 -11.22
N PHE A 84 5.14 -3.26 -10.56
CA PHE A 84 4.00 -2.42 -10.22
C PHE A 84 4.35 -1.41 -9.14
N TYR A 85 5.10 -1.82 -8.12
CA TYR A 85 5.64 -0.90 -7.12
C TYR A 85 6.54 0.15 -7.79
N ALA A 86 7.50 -0.28 -8.62
CA ALA A 86 8.44 0.63 -9.27
C ALA A 86 7.76 1.62 -10.25
N ASN A 87 6.68 1.20 -10.89
CA ASN A 87 5.91 2.01 -11.84
C ASN A 87 4.69 2.69 -11.24
N SER A 88 4.64 2.88 -9.92
CA SER A 88 3.58 3.63 -9.27
C SER A 88 4.13 4.73 -8.38
N GLN A 89 3.50 5.90 -8.43
CA GLN A 89 3.88 7.04 -7.61
C GLN A 89 3.51 6.81 -6.14
N VAL A 90 2.35 6.21 -5.87
CA VAL A 90 1.87 5.93 -4.52
C VAL A 90 1.26 4.53 -4.42
N PHE A 91 1.47 3.86 -3.29
CA PHE A 91 0.88 2.57 -2.95
C PHE A 91 -0.20 2.74 -1.87
N LEU A 92 -1.35 2.08 -2.07
CA LEU A 92 -2.51 2.13 -1.20
C LEU A 92 -2.67 0.79 -0.47
N SER A 93 -2.37 0.78 0.83
CA SER A 93 -2.58 -0.36 1.72
C SER A 93 -3.87 -0.15 2.54
N LEU A 94 -5.00 -0.60 1.98
CA LEU A 94 -6.34 -0.28 2.51
C LEU A 94 -7.00 -1.44 3.26
N GLN A 95 -6.20 -2.38 3.77
CA GLN A 95 -6.73 -3.49 4.56
C GLN A 95 -7.27 -2.97 5.90
N GLN A 96 -8.54 -3.23 6.18
CA GLN A 96 -9.20 -2.74 7.40
C GLN A 96 -8.90 -3.60 8.63
N VAL A 97 -8.51 -4.87 8.43
CA VAL A 97 -8.11 -5.77 9.52
C VAL A 97 -6.68 -5.44 9.97
N SER A 98 -6.46 -5.39 11.28
CA SER A 98 -5.23 -4.97 11.96
C SER A 98 -3.97 -5.81 11.70
N ASN A 99 -4.05 -6.82 10.83
CA ASN A 99 -2.88 -7.61 10.45
C ASN A 99 -2.04 -6.84 9.41
N VAL A 100 -0.74 -6.70 9.68
CA VAL A 100 0.22 -6.19 8.71
C VAL A 100 0.25 -7.15 7.51
N GLY A 101 -0.11 -6.64 6.33
CA GLY A 101 -0.06 -7.43 5.10
C GLY A 101 1.36 -7.48 4.53
N ASN A 102 1.76 -8.61 3.95
CA ASN A 102 3.05 -8.73 3.24
C ASN A 102 3.23 -7.64 2.18
N THR A 103 2.14 -7.24 1.51
CA THR A 103 2.17 -6.17 0.49
C THR A 103 2.56 -4.81 1.04
N LEU A 104 2.36 -4.55 2.35
CA LEU A 104 2.84 -3.34 3.01
C LEU A 104 4.35 -3.41 3.24
N ILE A 105 4.85 -4.56 3.72
CA ILE A 105 6.28 -4.81 3.92
C ILE A 105 7.02 -4.76 2.58
N GLU A 106 6.49 -5.40 1.54
CA GLU A 106 6.98 -5.32 0.15
C GLU A 106 7.02 -3.87 -0.34
N ALA A 107 6.00 -3.06 0.00
CA ALA A 107 5.97 -1.65 -0.36
C ALA A 107 7.10 -0.86 0.32
N MET A 108 7.41 -1.14 1.59
CA MET A 108 8.51 -0.51 2.31
C MET A 108 9.86 -0.89 1.69
N TYR A 109 10.11 -2.18 1.43
CA TYR A 109 11.36 -2.64 0.78
C TYR A 109 11.51 -2.18 -0.67
N THR A 110 10.44 -1.72 -1.32
CA THR A 110 10.49 -1.12 -2.66
C THR A 110 10.52 0.41 -2.65
N ALA A 111 10.78 1.01 -1.48
CA ALA A 111 10.78 2.46 -1.26
C ALA A 111 9.48 3.14 -1.73
N SER A 112 8.32 2.52 -1.49
CA SER A 112 7.04 3.10 -1.90
C SER A 112 6.63 4.27 -1.02
N CYS A 113 6.12 5.33 -1.65
CA CYS A 113 5.24 6.24 -0.93
C CYS A 113 3.96 5.48 -0.58
N ILE A 114 3.69 5.32 0.71
CA ILE A 114 2.61 4.48 1.23
C ILE A 114 1.52 5.36 1.81
N ILE A 115 0.26 5.10 1.43
CA ILE A 115 -0.92 5.54 2.16
C ILE A 115 -1.58 4.30 2.77
N THR A 116 -1.77 4.27 4.08
CA THR A 116 -2.36 3.12 4.77
C THR A 116 -3.34 3.53 5.87
N ILE A 117 -4.29 2.66 6.19
CA ILE A 117 -5.22 2.87 7.30
C ILE A 117 -4.47 2.68 8.62
N ASN A 118 -4.68 3.58 9.59
CA ASN A 118 -4.20 3.43 10.96
C ASN A 118 -5.15 2.51 11.76
N ASN A 119 -4.90 1.20 11.71
CA ASN A 119 -5.76 0.18 12.31
C ASN A 119 -5.09 -0.51 13.53
N GLY A 120 -4.12 0.14 14.15
CA GLY A 120 -3.29 -0.41 15.22
C GLY A 120 -2.02 -1.05 14.66
N GLY A 121 -2.11 -2.25 14.08
CA GLY A 121 -0.93 -3.01 13.65
C GLY A 121 -0.14 -2.34 12.51
N THR A 122 -0.80 -1.63 11.60
CA THR A 122 -0.09 -0.82 10.59
C THR A 122 0.63 0.39 11.18
N GLY A 123 0.12 0.95 12.28
CA GLY A 123 0.73 2.09 12.98
C GLY A 123 1.98 1.72 13.77
N GLU A 124 2.25 0.43 13.97
CA GLU A 124 3.50 -0.06 14.57
C GLU A 124 4.67 0.00 13.57
N LEU A 125 4.40 -0.12 12.26
CA LEU A 125 5.42 -0.05 11.21
C LEU A 125 5.47 1.30 10.48
N ILE A 126 4.31 1.95 10.34
CA ILE A 126 4.18 3.20 9.61
C ILE A 126 3.87 4.33 10.60
N SER A 127 4.78 5.31 10.64
CA SER A 127 4.65 6.58 11.34
C SER A 127 4.22 7.67 10.36
N ASP A 128 3.11 8.34 10.67
CA ASP A 128 2.51 9.38 9.81
C ASP A 128 3.51 10.50 9.49
N ASP A 129 3.54 10.89 8.21
CA ASP A 129 4.45 11.87 7.61
C ASP A 129 5.95 11.63 7.85
N LYS A 130 6.34 10.46 8.38
CA LYS A 130 7.74 10.04 8.54
C LYS A 130 8.13 9.02 7.49
N ASN A 131 7.43 7.89 7.44
CA ASN A 131 7.74 6.76 6.53
C ASN A 131 6.49 6.26 5.78
N GLY A 132 5.44 7.06 5.78
CA GLY A 132 4.17 6.83 5.08
C GLY A 132 3.13 7.85 5.54
N MET A 133 1.94 7.79 4.95
CA MET A 133 0.80 8.62 5.31
C MET A 133 -0.31 7.74 5.89
N LEU A 134 -0.72 8.04 7.12
CA LEU A 134 -1.78 7.32 7.80
C LEU A 134 -3.12 8.00 7.57
N ILE A 135 -4.15 7.20 7.30
CA ILE A 135 -5.54 7.66 7.33
C ILE A 135 -6.28 7.08 8.53
N PRO A 136 -7.11 7.88 9.23
CA PRO A 136 -7.88 7.38 10.36
C PRO A 136 -8.98 6.40 9.92
N THR A 137 -9.53 5.63 10.86
CA THR A 137 -10.62 4.67 10.62
C THR A 137 -12.00 5.33 10.48
N HIS A 138 -12.12 6.61 10.79
CA HIS A 138 -13.30 7.42 10.48
C HIS A 138 -13.07 8.22 9.18
N ASP A 139 -14.14 8.52 8.45
CA ASP A 139 -14.08 9.30 7.20
C ASP A 139 -12.99 8.84 6.22
N MET A 140 -12.78 7.51 6.15
CA MET A 140 -11.66 6.92 5.41
C MET A 140 -11.59 7.36 3.96
N GLN A 141 -12.74 7.47 3.27
CA GLN A 141 -12.78 7.91 1.88
C GLN A 141 -12.25 9.33 1.73
N LEU A 142 -12.72 10.28 2.54
CA LEU A 142 -12.30 11.68 2.48
C LEU A 142 -10.79 11.82 2.77
N ASN A 143 -10.32 11.15 3.83
CA ASN A 143 -8.91 11.17 4.18
C ASN A 143 -8.03 10.51 3.11
N LEU A 144 -8.48 9.41 2.53
CA LEU A 144 -7.79 8.74 1.42
C LEU A 144 -7.70 9.65 0.20
N THR A 145 -8.81 10.28 -0.22
CA THR A 145 -8.84 11.23 -1.34
C THR A 145 -7.81 12.33 -1.13
N SER A 146 -7.83 12.98 0.04
CA SER A 146 -6.90 14.07 0.38
C SER A 146 -5.44 13.63 0.29
N LYS A 147 -5.10 12.47 0.89
CA LYS A 147 -3.73 11.93 0.85
C LYS A 147 -3.28 11.49 -0.54
N ILE A 148 -4.19 10.97 -1.37
CA ILE A 148 -3.88 10.66 -2.77
C ILE A 148 -3.55 11.96 -3.52
N ILE A 149 -4.39 13.00 -3.42
CA ILE A 149 -4.15 14.29 -4.08
C ILE A 149 -2.82 14.89 -3.62
N GLU A 150 -2.55 14.90 -2.32
CA GLU A 150 -1.28 15.37 -1.75
C GLU A 150 -0.07 14.63 -2.35
N ALA A 151 -0.13 13.29 -2.38
CA ALA A 151 0.92 12.45 -2.94
C ALA A 151 1.12 12.72 -4.44
N LEU A 152 0.02 12.85 -5.19
CA LEU A 152 0.05 13.12 -6.62
C LEU A 152 0.64 14.51 -6.91
N HIS A 153 0.31 15.51 -6.10
CA HIS A 153 0.79 16.88 -6.24
C HIS A 153 2.29 17.03 -5.92
N THR A 154 2.80 16.26 -4.96
CA THR A 154 4.16 16.46 -4.41
C THR A 154 5.06 15.22 -4.57
N PRO A 155 5.59 14.95 -5.79
CA PRO A 155 6.54 13.86 -6.04
C PRO A 155 7.75 13.81 -5.11
N SER A 156 8.29 14.96 -4.68
CA SER A 156 9.43 15.04 -3.78
C SER A 156 9.11 14.49 -2.38
N LYS A 157 7.92 14.81 -1.84
CA LYS A 157 7.44 14.25 -0.57
C LYS A 157 7.25 12.74 -0.69
N CYS A 158 6.73 12.25 -1.82
CA CYS A 158 6.63 10.81 -2.07
C CYS A 158 8.00 10.12 -2.07
N ALA A 159 9.02 10.75 -2.66
CA ALA A 159 10.37 10.22 -2.67
C ALA A 159 10.97 10.15 -1.26
N GLU A 160 10.83 11.22 -0.48
CA GLU A 160 11.28 11.27 0.92
C GLU A 160 10.61 10.20 1.78
N LEU A 161 9.27 10.11 1.74
CA LEU A 161 8.52 9.10 2.50
C LEU A 161 8.89 7.68 2.08
N GLY A 162 9.08 7.44 0.78
CA GLY A 162 9.49 6.14 0.26
C GLY A 162 10.88 5.73 0.70
N GLU A 163 11.84 6.66 0.65
CA GLU A 163 13.20 6.42 1.17
C GLU A 163 13.19 6.12 2.67
N ASN A 164 12.44 6.90 3.45
CA ASN A 164 12.29 6.65 4.89
C ASN A 164 11.60 5.31 5.19
N ALA A 165 10.62 4.89 4.37
CA ALA A 165 9.99 3.57 4.47
C ALA A 165 10.99 2.44 4.24
N TYR A 166 11.85 2.59 3.23
CA TYR A 166 12.92 1.63 2.96
C TYR A 166 13.91 1.53 4.12
N GLN A 167 14.37 2.66 4.66
CA GLN A 167 15.28 2.65 5.82
C GLN A 167 14.61 2.02 7.05
N SER A 168 13.36 2.39 7.34
CA SER A 168 12.61 1.81 8.47
C SER A 168 12.48 0.29 8.33
N ALA A 169 12.24 -0.23 7.12
CA ALA A 169 12.18 -1.67 6.88
C ALA A 169 13.52 -2.38 7.08
N GLN A 170 14.64 -1.73 6.78
CA GLN A 170 15.98 -2.29 7.03
C GLN A 170 16.31 -2.33 8.53
N GLU A 171 15.79 -1.38 9.31
CA GLU A 171 16.10 -1.24 10.74
C GLU A 171 15.14 -2.02 11.65
N GLU A 172 13.85 -2.06 11.32
CA GLU A 172 12.79 -2.50 12.22
C GLU A 172 12.25 -3.90 11.88
N ILE A 173 12.41 -4.37 10.63
CA ILE A 173 11.87 -5.66 10.19
C ILE A 173 13.01 -6.70 10.22
N PRO A 174 12.90 -7.73 11.08
CA PRO A 174 13.93 -8.75 11.17
C PRO A 174 13.98 -9.57 9.88
N THR A 175 15.19 -9.98 9.52
CA THR A 175 15.40 -10.99 8.49
C THR A 175 14.74 -12.31 8.88
N TRP A 176 14.54 -13.20 7.91
CA TRP A 176 14.03 -14.54 8.20
C TRP A 176 14.88 -15.29 9.21
N GLU A 177 16.21 -15.18 9.12
CA GLU A 177 17.14 -15.84 10.04
C GLU A 177 16.98 -15.29 11.47
N GLU A 178 17.03 -13.97 11.64
CA GLU A 178 16.83 -13.33 12.95
C GLU A 178 15.47 -13.66 13.56
N ARG A 179 14.42 -13.67 12.74
CA ARG A 179 13.08 -14.04 13.19
C ARG A 179 13.01 -15.51 13.62
N MET A 180 13.62 -16.42 12.88
CA MET A 180 13.63 -17.85 13.27
C MET A 180 14.43 -18.07 14.55
N ASP A 181 15.55 -17.39 14.72
CA ASP A 181 16.36 -17.47 15.95
C ASP A 181 15.58 -16.96 17.17
N GLN A 182 14.81 -15.88 17.02
CA GLN A 182 13.91 -15.38 18.07
C GLN A 182 12.82 -16.41 18.41
N GLU A 183 12.13 -16.96 17.40
CA GLU A 183 11.08 -17.96 17.60
C GLU A 183 11.62 -19.22 18.31
N ILE A 184 12.78 -19.74 17.88
CA ILE A 184 13.45 -20.88 18.52
C ILE A 184 13.81 -20.56 19.96
N THR A 185 14.36 -19.37 20.23
CA THR A 185 14.73 -18.93 21.58
C THR A 185 13.52 -18.90 22.50
N THR A 186 12.40 -18.30 22.05
CA THR A 186 11.16 -18.23 22.82
C THR A 186 10.58 -19.63 23.09
N VAL A 187 10.56 -20.52 22.10
CA VAL A 187 10.08 -21.90 22.29
C VAL A 187 10.95 -22.64 23.30
N ASN A 188 12.27 -22.50 23.21
CA ASN A 188 13.18 -23.13 24.17
C ASN A 188 12.98 -22.61 25.60
N GLN A 189 12.70 -21.32 25.79
CA GLN A 189 12.37 -20.78 27.11
C GLN A 189 11.11 -21.45 27.67
N ILE A 190 10.03 -21.52 26.88
CA ILE A 190 8.77 -22.14 27.31
C ILE A 190 8.95 -23.64 27.64
N VAL A 191 9.75 -24.35 26.85
CA VAL A 191 10.01 -25.79 27.08
C VAL A 191 10.86 -26.01 28.35
N ASN A 192 11.86 -25.17 28.60
CA ASN A 192 12.78 -25.33 29.74
C ASN A 192 12.25 -24.72 31.06
N GLU A 193 11.18 -23.94 31.01
CA GLU A 193 10.47 -23.41 32.19
C GLU A 193 9.41 -24.38 32.75
N ASN A 194 9.26 -25.57 32.16
CA ASN A 194 8.45 -26.70 32.66
C ASN A 194 9.32 -27.87 33.11
#